data_AF-A9DVW1-F1
#
_entry.id   AF-A9DVW1-F1
#
_cell.length_a   1.000
_cell.length_b   1.000
_cell.length_c   1.000
_cell.angle_alpha   90.00
_cell.angle_beta   90.00
_cell.angle_gamma   90.00
#
_symmetry.space_group_name_H-M   'P 1'
#
loop_
_entity.id
_entity.type
_entity.pdbx_description
1 polymer ?
#
loop_
_entity_poly.entity_id
_entity_poly.type
_entity_poly.pdbx_seq_one_letter_code
_entity_poly.pdbx_strand_id
1 'polypeptide(L)' 'MRDKNRIPKILEKLEEVWEANPDFRLGQLLMVAVRPENPCPEMFYVEDDKLLEKLIDLESKISPKKSK' A
#
# COMPACT_ATOMS: atom_id res chain seq x y z
N MET A 1 -16.93 -9.03 -9.77
CA MET A 1 -16.04 -7.84 -9.79
C MET A 1 -16.22 -7.09 -8.47
N ARG A 2 -15.15 -6.63 -7.81
CA ARG A 2 -15.27 -5.86 -6.55
C ARG A 2 -15.78 -4.45 -6.84
N ASP A 3 -16.50 -3.84 -5.89
CA ASP A 3 -16.93 -2.44 -6.00
C ASP A 3 -15.71 -1.50 -6.04
N LYS A 4 -15.71 -0.55 -6.99
CA LYS A 4 -14.65 0.45 -7.15
C LYS A 4 -14.79 1.60 -6.16
N ASN A 5 -16.00 1.87 -5.66
CA ASN A 5 -16.26 2.96 -4.72
C ASN A 5 -15.66 2.74 -3.33
N ARG A 6 -15.19 1.51 -3.03
CA ARG A 6 -14.42 1.22 -1.81
C ARG A 6 -13.03 1.84 -1.81
N ILE A 7 -12.44 2.07 -2.99
CA ILE A 7 -11.05 2.53 -3.14
C ILE A 7 -10.84 3.93 -2.53
N PRO A 8 -11.56 4.98 -2.98
CA PRO A 8 -11.31 6.33 -2.47
C PRO A 8 -11.51 6.43 -0.95
N LYS A 9 -12.52 5.74 -0.39
CA LYS A 9 -12.77 5.71 1.06
C LYS A 9 -11.60 5.13 1.87
N ILE A 10 -10.93 4.11 1.34
CA ILE A 10 -9.78 3.49 1.99
C ILE A 10 -8.57 4.43 1.89
N LEU A 11 -8.36 5.05 0.72
CA LEU A 11 -7.23 5.96 0.51
C LEU A 11 -7.32 7.20 1.40
N GLU A 12 -8.50 7.83 1.52
CA GLU A 12 -8.73 8.98 2.39
C GLU A 12 -8.40 8.65 3.86
N LYS A 13 -8.93 7.53 4.37
CA LYS A 13 -8.64 7.12 5.76
C LYS A 13 -7.17 6.75 5.96
N LEU A 14 -6.54 6.14 4.96
CA LEU A 14 -5.12 5.79 5.00
C LEU A 14 -4.25 7.05 5.08
N GLU A 15 -4.54 8.05 4.25
CA GLU A 15 -3.86 9.34 4.22
C GLU A 15 -3.96 10.04 5.58
N GLU A 16 -5.17 10.23 6.10
CA GLU A 16 -5.38 10.88 7.41
C GLU A 16 -4.60 10.21 8.55
N VAL A 17 -4.60 8.87 8.60
CA VAL A 17 -3.91 8.12 9.66
C VAL A 17 -2.40 8.19 9.48
N TRP A 18 -1.91 8.17 8.24
CA TRP A 18 -0.48 8.21 7.95
C TRP A 18 0.11 9.61 8.21
N GLU A 19 -0.59 10.67 7.80
CA GLU A 19 -0.21 12.06 8.12
C GLU A 19 -0.13 12.30 9.63
N ALA A 20 -1.04 11.70 10.40
CA ALA A 20 -1.02 11.77 11.86
C ALA A 20 0.12 10.97 12.52
N ASN A 21 0.76 10.04 11.78
CA ASN A 21 1.81 9.15 12.30
C ASN A 21 2.96 8.98 11.27
N PRO A 22 3.71 10.06 10.97
CA PRO A 22 4.66 10.09 9.86
C PRO A 22 5.91 9.21 10.06
N ASP A 23 6.16 8.75 11.29
CA ASP A 23 7.29 7.87 11.60
C ASP A 23 7.08 6.44 11.08
N PHE A 24 5.84 6.05 10.80
CA PHE A 24 5.55 4.76 10.18
C PHE A 24 5.80 4.84 8.68
N ARG A 25 6.43 3.79 8.15
CA ARG A 25 6.35 3.47 6.72
C ARG A 25 5.01 2.81 6.42
N LEU A 26 4.55 2.88 5.17
CA LEU A 26 3.22 2.38 4.80
C LEU A 26 3.04 0.89 5.14
N GLY A 27 4.06 0.07 4.90
CA GLY A 27 4.04 -1.36 5.22
C GLY A 27 3.84 -1.63 6.72
N GLN A 28 4.54 -0.87 7.58
CA GLN A 28 4.38 -0.94 9.04
C GLN A 28 2.98 -0.52 9.46
N LEU A 29 2.48 0.59 8.92
CA LEU A 29 1.15 1.11 9.22
C LEU A 29 0.06 0.07 8.94
N LEU A 30 0.12 -0.57 7.78
CA LEU A 30 -0.83 -1.63 7.39
C LEU A 30 -0.71 -2.86 8.30
N MET A 31 0.51 -3.29 8.64
CA MET A 31 0.73 -4.44 9.54
C MET A 31 0.20 -4.17 10.95
N VAL A 32 0.39 -2.96 11.48
CA VAL A 32 -0.12 -2.54 12.80
C VAL A 32 -1.65 -2.43 12.79
N ALA A 33 -2.26 -1.97 11.69
CA ALA A 33 -3.70 -1.86 11.55
C ALA A 33 -4.39 -3.22 11.39
N VAL A 34 -3.81 -4.11 10.56
CA VAL A 34 -4.37 -5.44 10.26
C VAL A 34 -4.12 -6.44 11.38
N ARG A 35 -2.95 -6.35 12.06
CA ARG A 35 -2.48 -7.30 13.08
C ARG A 35 -2.67 -8.76 12.64
N PRO A 36 -2.02 -9.17 11.54
CA PRO A 36 -2.21 -10.52 11.02
C PRO A 36 -1.77 -11.57 12.04
N GLU A 37 -2.48 -12.69 12.07
CA GLU A 37 -2.17 -13.82 12.97
C GLU A 37 -0.77 -14.40 12.72
N ASN A 38 -0.34 -14.39 11.44
CA ASN A 38 0.99 -14.83 11.04
C ASN A 38 1.90 -13.64 10.73
N PRO A 39 3.16 -13.65 11.22
CA PRO A 39 4.12 -12.59 10.89
C PRO A 39 4.35 -12.48 9.38
N CYS A 40 4.49 -11.24 8.89
CA CYS A 40 4.93 -10.95 7.52
C CYS A 40 6.05 -9.90 7.56
N PRO A 41 7.29 -10.31 7.87
CA PRO A 41 8.42 -9.39 7.97
C PRO A 41 8.66 -8.58 6.70
N GLU A 42 8.43 -9.16 5.53
CA GLU A 42 8.64 -8.51 4.23
C GLU A 42 7.73 -7.30 4.04
N MET A 43 6.50 -7.35 4.57
CA MET A 43 5.58 -6.20 4.57
C MET A 43 5.92 -5.22 5.69
N PHE A 44 6.37 -5.70 6.84
CA PHE A 44 6.69 -4.83 7.97
C PHE A 44 7.97 -4.02 7.76
N TYR A 45 9.01 -4.59 7.13
CA TYR A 45 10.32 -3.95 6.98
C TYR A 45 10.56 -3.31 5.61
N VAL A 46 9.55 -3.24 4.73
CA VAL A 46 9.72 -2.57 3.44
C VAL A 46 9.85 -1.05 3.64
N GLU A 47 10.86 -0.46 2.99
CA GLU A 47 11.03 1.00 2.89
C GLU A 47 10.06 1.59 1.86
N ASP A 48 9.60 2.84 2.05
CA ASP A 48 8.57 3.44 1.19
C ASP A 48 9.07 3.65 -0.25
N ASP A 49 10.34 3.97 -0.46
CA ASP A 49 10.98 4.05 -1.78
C ASP A 49 10.94 2.68 -2.49
N LYS A 50 11.23 1.60 -1.76
CA LYS A 50 11.15 0.22 -2.28
C LYS A 50 9.74 -0.25 -2.51
N LEU A 51 8.79 0.19 -1.70
CA LEU A 51 7.37 -0.07 -1.94
C LEU A 51 6.90 0.64 -3.21
N LEU A 52 7.30 1.90 -3.41
CA LEU A 52 6.99 2.65 -4.62
C LEU A 52 7.54 1.98 -5.88
N GLU A 53 8.81 1.56 -5.87
CA GLU A 53 9.43 0.79 -6.96
C GLU A 53 8.60 -0.46 -7.31
N LYS A 54 8.17 -1.22 -6.28
CA LYS A 54 7.35 -2.42 -6.46
C LYS A 54 5.96 -2.13 -7.04
N LEU A 55 5.33 -1.02 -6.64
CA LEU A 55 4.02 -0.63 -7.17
C LEU A 55 4.11 -0.21 -8.64
N ILE A 56 5.16 0.50 -9.03
CA ILE A 56 5.42 0.88 -10.43
C ILE A 56 5.67 -0.38 -11.29
N ASP A 57 6.50 -1.30 -10.81
CA ASP A 57 6.73 -2.58 -11.49
C ASP A 57 5.44 -3.40 -11.62
N LEU A 58 4.62 -3.45 -10.57
CA LEU A 58 3.31 -4.11 -10.58
C LEU A 58 2.35 -3.48 -11.60
N GLU A 59 2.27 -2.15 -11.66
CA GLU A 59 1.46 -1.43 -12.64
C GLU A 59 1.86 -1.83 -14.06
N SER A 60 3.17 -1.88 -14.35
CA SER A 60 3.69 -2.24 -15.67
C SER A 60 3.29 -3.67 -16.11
N LYS A 61 3.15 -4.58 -15.15
CA LYS A 61 2.76 -5.98 -15.37
C LYS A 61 1.26 -6.16 -15.51
N ILE A 62 0.45 -5.42 -14.75
CA ILE A 62 -1.01 -5.56 -14.72
C ILE A 62 -1.68 -4.75 -15.83
N SER A 63 -1.11 -3.59 -16.18
CA SER A 63 -1.59 -2.73 -17.24
C SER A 63 -0.44 -2.49 -18.22
N PRO A 64 -0.10 -3.46 -19.10
CA PRO A 64 0.89 -3.22 -20.14
C PRO A 64 0.46 -1.97 -20.89
N LYS A 65 1.28 -0.91 -20.81
CA LYS A 65 0.97 0.39 -21.41
C LYS A 65 0.45 0.13 -22.82
N LYS A 66 -0.78 0.58 -23.12
CA LYS A 66 -1.21 0.66 -24.51
C LYS A 66 -0.19 1.56 -25.20
N SER A 67 0.66 0.98 -26.03
CA SER A 67 1.55 1.75 -26.90
C SER A 67 0.69 2.80 -27.60
N LYS A 68 1.00 4.08 -27.35
CA LYS A 68 0.51 5.17 -28.20
C LYS A 68 1.12 5.03 -29.57
#